data_AF-A0ABD3PSA5-F1
#
_entry.id   AF-A0ABD3PSA5-F1
#
_cell.length_a   1.000
_cell.length_b   1.000
_cell.length_c   1.000
_cell.angle_alpha   90.00
_cell.angle_beta   90.00
_cell.angle_gamma   90.00
#
_symmetry.space_group_name_H-M   'P 1'
#
loop_
_entity.id
_entity.type
_entity.pdbx_description
1 polymer ?
#
loop_
_entity_poly.entity_id
_entity_poly.type
_entity_poly.pdbx_seq_one_letter_code
_entity_poly.pdbx_strand_id
1 'polypeptide(L)'
;MWACSCIFGISIATSATTTPTPAFASGGATAGGAYLLSAKQRYNKRVLSGVNSFLGLDARDVNQVAAFFASPDEGAWEDLSAAGYLLANAFRTSSTKAPDNLPSVKKWKAFSRDIDLLKQSLAKKDGEKIFAAYKSAKEKLYAYLVEVELTSLAP
;
A
#
# COMPACT_ATOMS: atom_id res chain seq x y z
N MET A 1 12.30 -65.05 29.84
CA MET A 1 12.92 -65.10 31.17
C MET A 1 13.47 -63.73 31.50
N TRP A 2 13.03 -63.16 32.64
CA TRP A 2 13.68 -62.09 33.42
C TRP A 2 13.89 -60.71 32.76
N ALA A 3 13.67 -59.54 33.39
CA ALA A 3 13.23 -59.23 34.73
C ALA A 3 12.54 -57.85 34.73
N CYS A 4 11.51 -57.77 35.57
CA CYS A 4 10.99 -56.56 36.19
C CYS A 4 12.09 -55.81 36.97
N SER A 5 12.12 -54.47 36.89
CA SER A 5 12.57 -53.61 38.00
C SER A 5 11.98 -52.22 37.87
N CYS A 6 10.98 -51.96 38.70
CA CYS A 6 10.44 -50.66 39.04
C CYS A 6 11.41 -49.95 40.00
N ILE A 7 11.77 -48.69 39.76
CA ILE A 7 12.12 -47.77 40.85
C ILE A 7 11.45 -46.42 40.61
N PHE A 8 10.66 -46.04 41.60
CA PHE A 8 9.99 -44.76 41.80
C PHE A 8 10.98 -43.60 41.79
N GLY A 9 10.63 -42.53 41.07
CA GLY A 9 11.26 -41.22 41.17
C GLY A 9 10.21 -40.14 41.01
N ILE A 10 9.46 -39.88 42.09
CA ILE A 10 8.58 -38.71 42.19
C ILE A 10 9.45 -37.45 42.06
N SER A 11 9.19 -36.63 41.06
CA SER A 11 9.59 -35.23 41.06
C SER A 11 8.43 -34.40 40.56
N ILE A 12 7.89 -33.65 41.51
CA ILE A 12 6.79 -32.72 41.41
C ILE A 12 7.30 -31.56 40.53
N ALA A 13 6.96 -31.57 39.25
CA ALA A 13 7.19 -30.41 38.39
C ALA A 13 6.00 -29.46 38.57
N THR A 14 6.27 -28.41 39.33
CA THR A 14 5.45 -27.24 39.59
C THR A 14 4.63 -26.82 38.37
N SER A 15 3.31 -27.01 38.45
CA SER A 15 2.35 -26.42 37.51
C SER A 15 2.45 -24.90 37.65
N ALA A 16 3.21 -24.25 36.78
CA ALA A 16 3.12 -22.81 36.62
C ALA A 16 1.70 -22.50 36.14
N THR A 17 0.84 -22.07 37.06
CA THR A 17 -0.46 -21.48 36.73
C THR A 17 -0.19 -20.15 36.04
N THR A 18 -0.01 -20.20 34.72
CA THR A 18 -0.12 -19.02 33.88
C THR A 18 -1.58 -18.58 33.97
N THR A 19 -1.85 -17.59 34.83
CA THR A 19 -3.11 -16.86 34.83
C THR A 19 -3.33 -16.32 33.42
N PRO A 20 -4.40 -16.72 32.70
CA PRO A 20 -4.75 -16.03 31.48
C PRO A 20 -5.13 -14.61 31.87
N THR A 21 -4.28 -13.65 31.52
CA THR A 21 -4.62 -12.23 31.55
C THR A 21 -5.95 -12.06 30.82
N PRO A 22 -6.93 -11.35 31.39
CA PRO A 22 -8.20 -11.10 30.71
C PRO A 22 -7.90 -10.42 29.38
N ALA A 23 -8.28 -11.09 28.29
CA ALA A 23 -8.28 -10.49 26.97
C ALA A 23 -9.21 -9.27 27.03
N PHE A 24 -8.61 -8.09 26.94
CA PHE A 24 -9.32 -6.82 26.88
C PHE A 24 -10.03 -6.72 25.52
N ALA A 25 -11.14 -7.42 25.39
CA ALA A 25 -12.13 -7.18 24.36
C ALA A 25 -13.04 -6.05 24.86
N SER A 26 -12.67 -4.81 24.54
CA SER A 26 -13.52 -3.64 24.79
C SER A 26 -13.60 -2.81 23.52
N GLY A 27 -14.79 -2.72 22.95
CA GLY A 27 -15.19 -1.63 22.05
C GLY A 27 -15.15 -1.95 20.56
N GLY A 28 -16.24 -2.54 20.06
CA GLY A 28 -16.56 -2.76 18.65
C GLY A 28 -16.81 -1.50 17.80
N ALA A 29 -15.97 -0.47 17.92
CA ALA A 29 -16.02 0.73 17.06
C ALA A 29 -14.66 1.12 16.44
N THR A 30 -13.55 0.48 16.86
CA THR A 30 -12.19 0.94 16.51
C THR A 30 -11.43 0.01 15.56
N ALA A 31 -12.09 -0.97 14.93
CA ALA A 31 -11.44 -1.76 13.88
C ALA A 31 -11.15 -0.93 12.63
N GLY A 32 -12.01 0.04 12.29
CA GLY A 32 -11.80 0.93 11.14
C GLY A 32 -10.66 1.92 11.37
N GLY A 33 -10.64 2.62 12.52
CA GLY A 33 -9.67 3.67 12.82
C GLY A 33 -8.23 3.19 13.05
N ALA A 34 -8.04 2.11 13.82
CA ALA A 34 -6.71 1.55 14.06
C ALA A 34 -6.14 0.82 12.83
N TYR A 35 -7.01 0.17 12.03
CA TYR A 35 -6.61 -0.41 10.75
C TYR A 35 -6.26 0.66 9.72
N LEU A 36 -7.04 1.75 9.64
CA LEU A 36 -6.70 2.92 8.84
C LEU A 36 -5.35 3.51 9.24
N LEU A 37 -5.08 3.69 10.53
CA LEU A 37 -3.82 4.27 10.98
C LEU A 37 -2.62 3.36 10.68
N SER A 38 -2.74 2.05 10.88
CA SER A 38 -1.67 1.09 10.58
C SER A 38 -1.46 0.84 9.08
N ALA A 39 -2.52 0.79 8.28
CA ALA A 39 -2.44 0.67 6.82
C ALA A 39 -1.91 1.96 6.19
N LYS A 40 -2.38 3.13 6.64
CA LYS A 40 -1.79 4.43 6.27
C LYS A 40 -0.31 4.44 6.62
N GLN A 41 0.10 4.09 7.84
CA GLN A 41 1.52 4.10 8.21
C GLN A 41 2.39 3.15 7.35
N ARG A 42 1.89 1.96 7.02
CA ARG A 42 2.64 0.95 6.25
C ARG A 42 2.73 1.27 4.76
N TYR A 43 1.64 1.73 4.15
CA TYR A 43 1.58 1.99 2.71
C TYR A 43 1.94 3.43 2.36
N ASN A 44 1.73 4.41 3.25
CA ASN A 44 2.10 5.80 2.98
C ASN A 44 3.58 5.93 2.65
N LYS A 45 4.48 5.23 3.35
CA LYS A 45 5.91 5.33 3.02
C LYS A 45 6.19 4.93 1.57
N ARG A 46 5.64 3.79 1.12
CA ARG A 46 5.81 3.26 -0.24
C ARG A 46 5.12 4.15 -1.29
N VAL A 47 3.89 4.59 -1.00
CA VAL A 47 3.15 5.52 -1.86
C VAL A 47 3.88 6.85 -1.99
N LEU A 48 4.34 7.44 -0.88
CA LEU A 48 5.10 8.69 -0.88
C LEU A 48 6.43 8.52 -1.63
N SER A 49 7.12 7.39 -1.46
CA SER A 49 8.34 7.08 -2.22
C SER A 49 8.05 7.07 -3.72
N GLY A 50 7.04 6.30 -4.17
CA GLY A 50 6.68 6.22 -5.58
C GLY A 50 6.14 7.52 -6.17
N VAL A 51 5.36 8.27 -5.38
CA VAL A 51 4.86 9.59 -5.78
C VAL A 51 6.03 10.57 -5.93
N ASN A 52 6.98 10.60 -5.00
CA ASN A 52 8.16 11.45 -5.13
C ASN A 52 9.02 11.08 -6.33
N SER A 53 9.26 9.79 -6.54
CA SER A 53 9.96 9.30 -7.73
C SER A 53 9.24 9.75 -9.00
N PHE A 54 7.92 9.59 -9.08
CA PHE A 54 7.11 10.00 -10.23
C PHE A 54 7.14 11.52 -10.44
N LEU A 55 6.96 12.32 -9.38
CA LEU A 55 6.96 13.78 -9.43
C LEU A 55 8.35 14.38 -9.74
N GLY A 56 9.41 13.64 -9.40
CA GLY A 56 10.79 13.98 -9.70
C GLY A 56 11.24 13.62 -11.12
N LEU A 57 10.43 12.88 -11.89
CA LEU A 57 10.75 12.57 -13.29
C LEU A 57 10.72 13.84 -14.14
N ASP A 58 11.75 14.03 -14.96
CA ASP A 58 11.64 14.96 -16.08
C ASP A 58 10.91 14.26 -17.23
N ALA A 59 9.67 14.68 -17.50
CA ALA A 59 8.86 14.13 -18.58
C ALA A 59 9.42 14.40 -19.98
N ARG A 60 10.43 15.28 -20.10
CA ARG A 60 11.20 15.46 -21.35
C ARG A 60 12.30 14.42 -21.51
N ASP A 61 12.77 13.81 -20.42
CA ASP A 61 13.75 12.74 -20.43
C ASP A 61 13.05 11.37 -20.49
N VAL A 62 12.89 10.89 -21.72
CA VAL A 62 12.25 9.60 -22.01
C VAL A 62 12.95 8.43 -21.31
N ASN A 63 14.27 8.51 -21.05
CA ASN A 63 15.00 7.44 -20.39
C ASN A 63 14.68 7.37 -18.90
N GLN A 64 14.54 8.53 -18.23
CA GLN A 64 14.09 8.57 -16.83
C GLN A 64 12.67 8.02 -16.68
N VAL A 65 11.77 8.45 -17.56
CA VAL A 65 10.38 7.99 -17.54
C VAL A 65 10.33 6.48 -17.82
N ALA A 66 11.13 5.96 -18.76
CA ALA A 66 11.23 4.53 -19.02
C ALA A 66 11.83 3.75 -17.82
N ALA A 67 12.88 4.28 -17.19
CA ALA A 67 13.52 3.65 -16.03
C ALA A 67 12.54 3.48 -14.85
N PHE A 68 11.66 4.45 -14.63
CA PHE A 68 10.61 4.37 -13.61
C PHE A 68 9.64 3.20 -13.82
N PHE A 69 9.40 2.79 -15.06
CA PHE A 69 8.55 1.64 -15.39
C PHE A 69 9.31 0.32 -15.50
N ALA A 70 10.64 0.36 -15.62
CA ALA A 70 11.47 -0.82 -15.82
C ALA A 70 11.90 -1.48 -14.50
N SER A 71 11.92 -0.72 -13.40
CA SER A 71 12.30 -1.24 -12.09
C SER A 71 11.07 -1.75 -11.31
N PRO A 72 11.19 -2.90 -10.62
CA PRO A 72 10.20 -3.37 -9.64
C PRO A 72 10.47 -2.87 -8.21
N ASP A 73 11.46 -2.00 -8.01
CA ASP A 73 11.95 -1.58 -6.69
C ASP A 73 11.00 -0.60 -5.99
N GLU A 74 11.22 -0.39 -4.68
CA GLU A 74 10.49 0.61 -3.90
C GLU A 74 10.63 1.99 -4.55
N GLY A 75 9.49 2.62 -4.83
CA GLY A 75 9.45 3.92 -5.51
C GLY A 75 9.36 3.85 -7.03
N ALA A 76 9.38 2.67 -7.65
CA ALA A 76 9.05 2.50 -9.07
C ALA A 76 7.53 2.32 -9.29
N TRP A 77 7.10 2.28 -10.55
CA TRP A 77 5.67 2.17 -10.88
C TRP A 77 5.01 0.93 -10.28
N GLU A 78 5.64 -0.23 -10.32
CA GLU A 78 5.01 -1.47 -9.85
C GLU A 78 4.71 -1.39 -8.35
N ASP A 79 5.69 -0.96 -7.55
CA ASP A 79 5.55 -0.75 -6.11
C ASP A 79 4.48 0.30 -5.79
N LEU A 80 4.56 1.46 -6.46
CA LEU A 80 3.57 2.52 -6.33
C LEU A 80 2.18 2.03 -6.70
N SER A 81 2.07 1.19 -7.74
CA SER A 81 0.79 0.75 -8.26
C SER A 81 0.04 -0.15 -7.27
N ALA A 82 0.78 -1.07 -6.66
CA ALA A 82 0.28 -1.97 -5.64
C ALA A 82 -0.02 -1.20 -4.34
N ALA A 83 0.93 -0.40 -3.85
CA ALA A 83 0.79 0.34 -2.61
C ALA A 83 -0.33 1.38 -2.67
N GLY A 84 -0.47 2.10 -3.80
CA GLY A 84 -1.50 3.11 -4.00
C GLY A 84 -2.91 2.52 -4.03
N TYR A 85 -3.09 1.37 -4.68
CA TYR A 85 -4.38 0.65 -4.65
C TYR A 85 -4.71 0.12 -3.25
N LEU A 86 -3.74 -0.46 -2.54
CA LEU A 86 -3.93 -0.96 -1.18
C LEU A 86 -4.29 0.18 -0.21
N LEU A 87 -3.60 1.32 -0.33
CA LEU A 87 -3.92 2.52 0.44
C LEU A 87 -5.32 3.03 0.11
N ALA A 88 -5.69 3.12 -1.18
CA ALA A 88 -7.01 3.56 -1.60
C ALA A 88 -8.14 2.66 -1.04
N ASN A 89 -7.90 1.35 -1.01
CA ASN A 89 -8.84 0.38 -0.44
C ASN A 89 -8.88 0.43 1.09
N ALA A 90 -7.81 0.88 1.75
CA ALA A 90 -7.78 1.01 3.22
C ALA A 90 -8.77 2.07 3.75
N PHE A 91 -9.20 3.02 2.91
CA PHE A 91 -10.27 3.99 3.24
C PHE A 91 -11.68 3.40 3.28
N ARG A 92 -11.81 2.09 3.04
CA ARG A 92 -13.11 1.43 3.08
C ARG A 92 -13.63 1.35 4.52
N THR A 93 -14.77 2.01 4.77
CA THR A 93 -15.45 1.98 6.07
C THR A 93 -16.31 0.72 6.28
N SER A 94 -16.60 -0.04 5.23
CA SER A 94 -17.39 -1.27 5.32
C SER A 94 -16.88 -2.33 4.35
N SER A 95 -16.55 -3.51 4.87
CA SER A 95 -15.99 -4.63 4.10
C SER A 95 -16.93 -5.21 3.05
N THR A 96 -18.22 -4.91 3.14
CA THR A 96 -19.27 -5.34 2.20
C THR A 96 -19.50 -4.39 1.04
N LYS A 97 -18.98 -3.15 1.08
CA LYS A 97 -19.07 -2.24 -0.07
C LYS A 97 -17.97 -2.54 -1.08
N ALA A 98 -18.32 -2.58 -2.36
CA ALA A 98 -17.35 -2.77 -3.43
C ALA A 98 -16.31 -1.64 -3.41
N PRO A 99 -15.00 -1.96 -3.49
CA PRO A 99 -13.94 -0.95 -3.44
C PRO A 99 -14.03 0.06 -4.59
N ASP A 100 -14.63 -0.32 -5.72
CA ASP A 100 -14.90 0.54 -6.87
C ASP A 100 -15.76 1.78 -6.58
N ASN A 101 -16.58 1.75 -5.54
CA ASN A 101 -17.41 2.90 -5.19
C ASN A 101 -16.69 3.93 -4.32
N LEU A 102 -15.49 3.63 -3.82
CA LEU A 102 -14.72 4.55 -3.00
C LEU A 102 -14.14 5.67 -3.86
N PRO A 103 -14.26 6.94 -3.42
CA PRO A 103 -13.69 8.08 -4.13
C PRO A 103 -12.17 7.92 -4.33
N SER A 104 -11.45 7.45 -3.31
CA SER A 104 -10.00 7.20 -3.37
C SER A 104 -9.63 6.18 -4.44
N VAL A 105 -10.39 5.08 -4.56
CA VAL A 105 -10.15 4.05 -5.60
C VAL A 105 -10.51 4.56 -6.99
N LYS A 106 -11.58 5.35 -7.14
CA LYS A 106 -11.95 5.97 -8.42
C LYS A 106 -10.87 6.92 -8.92
N LYS A 107 -10.35 7.78 -8.03
CA LYS A 107 -9.27 8.72 -8.33
C LYS A 107 -7.98 7.99 -8.66
N TRP A 108 -7.65 6.96 -7.89
CA TRP A 108 -6.50 6.08 -8.15
C TRP A 108 -6.59 5.43 -9.54
N LYS A 109 -7.73 4.81 -9.88
CA LYS A 109 -7.95 4.21 -11.21
C LYS A 109 -7.86 5.23 -12.34
N ALA A 110 -8.35 6.46 -12.11
CA ALA A 110 -8.23 7.54 -13.09
C ALA A 110 -6.77 7.94 -13.34
N PHE A 111 -5.94 7.97 -12.29
CA PHE A 111 -4.49 8.15 -12.41
C PHE A 111 -3.82 6.97 -13.12
N SER A 112 -4.11 5.73 -12.71
CA SER A 112 -3.51 4.54 -13.33
C SER A 112 -3.80 4.45 -14.84
N ARG A 113 -4.99 4.87 -15.29
CA ARG A 113 -5.31 4.95 -16.72
C ARG A 113 -4.43 5.92 -17.49
N ASP A 114 -4.07 7.07 -16.91
CA ASP A 114 -3.17 8.01 -17.58
C ASP A 114 -1.73 7.48 -17.61
N ILE A 115 -1.34 6.70 -16.61
CA ILE A 115 -0.06 5.99 -16.62
C ILE A 115 -0.02 4.93 -17.73
N ASP A 116 -1.12 4.22 -18.00
CA ASP A 116 -1.19 3.32 -19.15
C ASP A 116 -1.05 4.09 -20.48
N LEU A 117 -1.66 5.27 -20.60
CA LEU A 117 -1.47 6.16 -21.77
C LEU A 117 -0.01 6.64 -21.88
N LEU A 118 0.64 6.93 -20.76
CA LEU A 118 2.06 7.28 -20.68
C LEU A 118 2.94 6.12 -21.16
N LYS A 119 2.67 4.88 -20.70
CA LYS A 119 3.37 3.66 -21.14
C LYS A 119 3.18 3.39 -22.64
N GLN A 120 1.97 3.60 -23.17
CA GLN A 120 1.70 3.48 -24.60
C GLN A 120 2.47 4.53 -25.42
N SER A 121 2.57 5.76 -24.90
CA SER A 121 3.31 6.85 -25.55
C SER A 121 4.82 6.61 -25.49
N LEU A 122 5.33 6.03 -24.40
CA LEU A 122 6.70 5.55 -24.27
C LEU A 122 7.05 4.47 -25.30
N ALA A 123 6.17 3.48 -25.49
CA ALA A 123 6.38 2.42 -26.47
C ALA A 123 6.50 2.98 -27.90
N LYS A 124 5.80 4.08 -28.18
CA LYS A 124 5.86 4.81 -29.45
C LYS A 124 6.99 5.85 -29.52
N LYS A 125 7.68 6.10 -28.40
CA LYS A 125 8.71 7.16 -28.25
C LYS A 125 8.21 8.56 -28.64
N ASP A 126 6.91 8.82 -28.45
CA ASP A 126 6.26 10.09 -28.77
C ASP A 126 6.47 11.11 -27.63
N GLY A 127 7.56 11.89 -27.68
CA GLY A 127 7.94 12.84 -26.62
C GLY A 127 6.83 13.83 -26.21
N GLU A 128 6.10 14.41 -27.16
CA GLU A 128 5.00 15.33 -26.87
C GLU A 128 3.83 14.66 -26.13
N LYS A 129 3.48 13.41 -26.54
CA LYS A 129 2.40 12.67 -25.88
C LYS A 129 2.82 12.16 -24.51
N ILE A 130 4.09 11.79 -24.34
CA ILE A 130 4.67 11.45 -23.03
C ILE A 130 4.50 12.64 -22.08
N PHE A 131 4.89 13.84 -22.50
CA PHE A 131 4.76 15.05 -21.69
C PHE A 131 3.29 15.38 -21.36
N ALA A 132 2.40 15.31 -22.35
CA ALA A 132 0.97 15.56 -22.15
C ALA A 132 0.32 14.53 -21.21
N ALA A 133 0.61 13.23 -21.40
CA ALA A 133 0.11 12.16 -20.55
C ALA A 133 0.66 12.26 -19.12
N TYR A 134 1.94 12.60 -18.96
CA TYR A 134 2.56 12.83 -17.67
C TYR A 134 1.89 14.00 -16.91
N LYS A 135 1.63 15.13 -17.59
CA LYS A 135 0.94 16.27 -17.00
C LYS A 135 -0.47 15.90 -16.52
N SER A 136 -1.24 15.21 -17.37
CA SER A 136 -2.59 14.73 -17.02
C SER A 136 -2.55 13.74 -15.85
N ALA A 137 -1.59 12.80 -15.85
CA ALA A 137 -1.40 11.85 -14.76
C ALA A 137 -1.08 12.58 -13.46
N LYS A 138 -0.21 13.60 -13.48
CA LYS A 138 0.16 14.42 -12.32
C LYS A 138 -1.04 15.15 -11.72
N GLU A 139 -1.91 15.74 -12.54
CA GLU A 139 -3.14 16.39 -12.06
C GLU A 139 -4.09 15.40 -11.36
N LYS A 140 -4.26 14.19 -11.92
CA LYS A 140 -5.08 13.14 -11.31
C LYS A 140 -4.42 12.55 -10.06
N LEU A 141 -3.10 12.48 -10.02
CA LEU A 141 -2.35 12.07 -8.84
C LEU A 141 -2.58 13.03 -7.68
N TYR A 142 -2.53 14.34 -7.91
CA TYR A 142 -2.84 15.32 -6.88
C TYR A 142 -4.28 15.18 -6.38
N ALA A 143 -5.25 14.96 -7.28
CA ALA A 143 -6.62 14.71 -6.88
C ALA A 143 -6.80 13.44 -6.03
N TYR A 144 -5.95 12.42 -6.24
CA TYR A 144 -5.89 11.25 -5.37
C TYR A 144 -5.24 11.57 -4.02
N LEU A 145 -4.11 12.28 -4.01
CA LEU A 145 -3.38 12.65 -2.78
C LEU A 145 -4.24 13.47 -1.82
N VAL A 146 -5.06 14.39 -2.33
CA VAL A 146 -6.04 15.14 -1.53
C VAL A 146 -7.05 14.19 -0.86
N GLU A 147 -7.55 13.21 -1.60
CA GLU A 147 -8.53 12.24 -1.10
C GLU A 147 -7.95 11.29 -0.05
N VAL A 148 -6.67 10.91 -0.20
CA VAL A 148 -5.98 10.06 0.80
C VAL A 148 -5.32 10.87 1.92
N GLU A 149 -5.60 12.17 1.99
CA GLU A 149 -5.09 13.12 3.00
C GLU A 149 -3.55 13.17 3.03
N LEU A 150 -2.90 12.93 1.88
CA LEU A 150 -1.45 13.03 1.69
C LEU A 150 -1.09 14.35 1.01
N THR A 151 -1.60 15.46 1.53
CA THR A 151 -1.38 16.80 0.96
C THR A 151 0.05 17.32 1.18
N SER A 152 0.88 16.63 1.96
CA SER A 152 2.27 17.03 2.23
C SER A 152 3.17 17.05 0.99
N LEU A 153 2.74 16.47 -0.13
CA LEU A 153 3.43 16.46 -1.42
C LEU A 153 2.73 17.32 -2.49
N ALA A 154 1.57 17.90 -2.19
CA ALA A 154 0.86 18.80 -3.09
C ALA A 154 1.38 20.24 -2.85
N PRO A 155 1.83 20.96 -3.90
CA PRO A 155 2.23 22.36 -3.78
C PRO A 155 1.05 23.29 -3.49
#